data_AF-A0A1V2RA14-F1
#
_entry.id   AF-A0A1V2RA14-F1
#
_cell.length_a   1.000
_cell.length_b   1.000
_cell.length_c   1.000
_cell.angle_alpha   90.00
_cell.angle_beta   90.00
_cell.angle_gamma   90.00
#
_symmetry.space_group_name_H-M   'P 1'
#
loop_
_entity.id
_entity.type
_entity.pdbx_description
1 polymer ?
#
loop_
_entity_poly.entity_id
_entity_poly.type
_entity_poly.pdbx_seq_one_letter_code
_entity_poly.pdbx_strand_id
1 'polypeptide(L)'
;MTIPATYIGIDDAELAAAIDAVFSDALAADVAAGIADRPLLSAPASRTAHPLVTLPTNDLVDQVGIAAGPCPPDPRTPSPTIQYAKAGTRVAGRVTWWLVKGSIYVTAIVVRELTSAVWELITNKPAPQPQLESAPVQPMRPSDFLLKTSEHLRDRGWTQFRLEDSRGLCVIGAERSLIGDGVGSREIAERANEHLLAVVRGWSVPSWNDRLSRREDQVHEALRAAAGRARAAGE
;
A
#
# COMPACT_ATOMS: atom_id res chain seq x y z
N MET A 1 7.99 -19.76 0.31
CA MET A 1 6.90 -19.64 -0.68
C MET A 1 7.54 -19.04 -1.93
N THR A 2 7.84 -19.89 -2.90
CA THR A 2 8.63 -19.52 -4.09
C THR A 2 7.66 -19.04 -5.16
N ILE A 3 7.78 -17.78 -5.58
CA ILE A 3 6.96 -17.23 -6.66
C ILE A 3 7.46 -17.90 -7.97
N PRO A 4 6.58 -18.54 -8.76
CA PRO A 4 6.99 -19.19 -9.99
C PRO A 4 7.61 -18.18 -10.97
N ALA A 5 8.72 -18.58 -11.61
CA ALA A 5 9.55 -17.74 -12.47
C ALA A 5 8.81 -17.15 -13.69
N THR A 6 7.61 -17.64 -14.00
CA THR A 6 6.74 -17.12 -15.06
C THR A 6 6.19 -15.72 -14.80
N TYR A 7 6.31 -15.19 -13.59
CA TYR A 7 5.86 -13.83 -13.24
C TYR A 7 6.98 -12.79 -13.21
N ILE A 8 8.23 -13.18 -13.50
CA ILE A 8 9.38 -12.27 -13.50
C ILE A 8 9.53 -11.73 -14.93
N GLY A 9 8.94 -10.57 -15.21
CA GLY A 9 9.10 -9.87 -16.49
C GLY A 9 7.82 -9.45 -17.20
N ILE A 10 6.64 -9.70 -16.61
CA ILE A 10 5.38 -9.17 -17.11
C ILE A 10 5.34 -7.67 -16.80
N ASP A 11 5.13 -6.85 -17.83
CA ASP A 11 4.90 -5.41 -17.70
C ASP A 11 3.67 -5.16 -16.81
N ASP A 12 3.72 -4.16 -15.94
CA ASP A 12 2.59 -3.77 -15.09
C ASP A 12 1.32 -3.51 -15.94
N ALA A 13 1.47 -3.05 -17.19
CA ALA A 13 0.35 -2.88 -18.11
C ALA A 13 -0.22 -4.22 -18.62
N GLU A 14 0.62 -5.22 -18.89
CA GLU A 14 0.19 -6.57 -19.28
C GLU A 14 -0.49 -7.29 -18.11
N LEU A 15 0.03 -7.10 -16.89
CA LEU A 15 -0.58 -7.65 -15.69
C LEU A 15 -1.94 -7.01 -15.42
N ALA A 16 -2.07 -5.70 -15.56
CA ALA A 16 -3.34 -5.00 -15.43
C ALA A 16 -4.36 -5.48 -16.47
N ALA A 17 -3.95 -5.63 -17.73
CA ALA A 17 -4.81 -6.14 -18.81
C ALA A 17 -5.27 -7.59 -18.56
N ALA A 18 -4.37 -8.45 -18.06
CA ALA A 18 -4.71 -9.83 -17.71
C ALA A 18 -5.69 -9.92 -16.54
N ILE A 19 -5.53 -9.06 -15.53
CA ILE A 19 -6.46 -8.97 -14.39
C ILE A 19 -7.83 -8.49 -14.88
N ASP A 20 -7.90 -7.42 -15.66
CA ASP A 20 -9.17 -6.90 -16.20
C ASP A 20 -9.90 -7.94 -17.05
N ALA A 21 -9.19 -8.73 -17.87
CA ALA A 21 -9.79 -9.79 -18.67
C ALA A 21 -10.43 -10.89 -17.79
N VAL A 22 -9.72 -11.35 -16.74
CA VAL A 22 -10.24 -12.39 -15.83
C VAL A 22 -11.46 -11.88 -15.05
N PHE A 23 -11.44 -10.62 -14.61
CA PHE A 23 -12.58 -10.03 -13.91
C PHE A 23 -13.78 -9.78 -14.84
N SER A 24 -13.54 -9.37 -16.09
CA SER A 24 -14.61 -9.17 -17.08
C SER A 24 -15.34 -10.48 -17.38
N ASP A 25 -14.60 -11.58 -17.58
CA ASP A 25 -15.19 -12.89 -17.87
C ASP A 25 -15.98 -13.45 -16.68
N ALA A 26 -15.44 -13.33 -15.46
CA ALA A 26 -16.14 -13.74 -14.25
C ALA A 26 -17.43 -12.92 -14.03
N LEU A 27 -17.38 -11.61 -14.26
CA LEU A 27 -18.55 -10.74 -14.14
C LEU A 27 -19.61 -11.06 -15.20
N ALA A 28 -19.19 -11.33 -16.44
CA ALA A 28 -20.11 -11.72 -17.52
C ALA A 28 -20.84 -13.04 -17.20
N ALA A 29 -20.14 -14.02 -16.61
CA ALA A 29 -20.73 -15.29 -16.21
C ALA A 29 -21.75 -15.11 -15.07
N ASP A 30 -21.44 -14.29 -14.06
CA ASP A 30 -22.36 -14.00 -12.95
C ASP A 30 -23.62 -13.24 -13.41
N VAL A 31 -23.47 -12.28 -14.32
CA VAL A 31 -24.62 -11.56 -14.90
C VAL A 31 -25.50 -12.49 -15.73
N ALA A 32 -24.90 -13.37 -16.54
CA ALA A 32 -25.65 -14.36 -17.31
C ALA A 32 -26.41 -15.35 -16.41
N ALA A 33 -25.78 -15.81 -15.33
CA ALA A 33 -26.41 -16.67 -14.33
C ALA A 33 -27.56 -15.95 -13.61
N GLY A 34 -27.38 -14.69 -13.22
CA GLY A 34 -28.43 -13.89 -12.56
C GLY A 34 -29.63 -13.57 -13.46
N ILE A 35 -29.42 -13.49 -14.78
CA ILE A 35 -30.51 -13.35 -15.76
C ILE A 35 -31.23 -14.69 -15.97
N ALA A 36 -30.50 -15.81 -16.03
CA ALA A 36 -31.07 -17.14 -16.20
C ALA A 36 -31.86 -17.62 -14.98
N ASP A 37 -31.44 -17.24 -13.77
CA ASP A 37 -32.10 -17.62 -12.51
C ASP A 37 -33.29 -16.72 -12.15
N ARG A 38 -33.59 -15.72 -12.99
CA ARG A 38 -34.80 -14.92 -12.90
C ARG A 38 -35.90 -15.66 -13.66
N PRO A 39 -36.92 -16.24 -12.99
CA PRO A 39 -38.02 -16.89 -13.70
C PRO A 39 -38.79 -15.82 -14.49
N LEU A 40 -38.44 -15.67 -15.76
CA LEU A 40 -39.22 -14.93 -16.73
C LEU A 40 -40.58 -15.63 -16.79
N LEU A 41 -41.60 -14.95 -16.26
CA LEU A 41 -43.01 -15.23 -16.47
C LEU A 41 -43.28 -15.27 -17.98
N SER A 42 -43.01 -16.43 -18.57
CA SER A 42 -43.21 -16.73 -19.98
C SER A 42 -44.59 -17.32 -20.13
N ALA A 43 -45.61 -16.52 -19.83
CA ALA A 43 -46.96 -16.78 -20.30
C ALA A 43 -47.20 -15.87 -21.52
N PRO A 44 -47.65 -16.39 -22.67
CA PRO A 44 -48.01 -15.54 -23.79
C PRO A 44 -49.18 -14.66 -23.36
N ALA A 45 -48.93 -13.36 -23.22
CA ALA A 45 -49.99 -12.39 -22.99
C ALA A 45 -50.88 -12.34 -24.24
N SER A 46 -52.00 -13.05 -24.18
CA SER A 46 -53.15 -12.84 -25.06
C SER A 46 -53.46 -11.35 -25.11
N ARG A 47 -53.31 -10.73 -26.28
CA ARG A 47 -53.83 -9.39 -26.58
C ARG A 47 -55.36 -9.46 -26.63
N THR A 48 -55.97 -9.52 -25.46
CA THR A 48 -57.35 -9.14 -25.26
C THR A 48 -57.32 -8.03 -24.24
N ALA A 49 -57.66 -6.81 -24.67
CA ALA A 49 -57.82 -5.67 -23.79
C ALA A 49 -58.79 -6.05 -22.67
N HIS A 50 -58.25 -6.38 -21.49
CA HIS A 50 -59.06 -6.74 -20.34
C HIS A 50 -59.82 -5.50 -19.89
N PRO A 51 -61.15 -5.55 -19.69
CA PRO A 51 -61.98 -4.40 -19.29
C PRO A 51 -61.65 -3.82 -17.90
N LEU A 52 -60.59 -4.29 -17.24
CA LEU A 52 -60.10 -3.81 -15.96
C LEU A 52 -59.13 -2.61 -16.08
N VAL A 53 -58.67 -2.26 -17.30
CA VAL A 53 -57.68 -1.18 -17.50
C VAL A 53 -58.32 0.22 -17.54
N THR A 54 -59.65 0.32 -17.52
CA THR A 54 -60.35 1.62 -17.53
C THR A 54 -61.02 1.99 -16.22
N LEU A 55 -60.98 1.13 -15.20
CA LEU A 55 -61.54 1.45 -13.89
C LEU A 55 -60.53 2.27 -13.07
N PRO A 56 -60.93 3.41 -12.48
CA PRO A 56 -60.06 4.14 -11.58
C PRO A 56 -59.70 3.25 -10.38
N THR A 57 -58.45 3.33 -9.93
CA THR A 57 -57.87 2.47 -8.89
C THR A 57 -58.74 2.32 -7.64
N ASN A 58 -59.52 3.36 -7.30
CA ASN A 58 -60.39 3.37 -6.13
C ASN A 58 -61.58 2.39 -6.25
N ASP A 59 -62.16 2.24 -7.45
CA ASP A 59 -63.30 1.34 -7.67
C ASP A 59 -62.86 -0.13 -7.61
N LEU A 60 -61.62 -0.42 -8.04
CA LEU A 60 -61.04 -1.75 -7.90
C LEU A 60 -60.84 -2.11 -6.42
N VAL A 61 -60.36 -1.17 -5.59
CA VAL A 61 -60.14 -1.38 -4.16
C VAL A 61 -61.45 -1.69 -3.42
N ASP A 62 -62.53 -0.98 -3.74
CA ASP A 62 -63.85 -1.23 -3.16
C ASP A 62 -64.45 -2.56 -3.65
N GLN A 63 -64.27 -2.89 -4.93
CA GLN A 63 -64.85 -4.09 -5.55
C GLN A 63 -64.18 -5.40 -5.10
N VAL A 64 -62.89 -5.37 -4.73
CA VAL A 64 -62.19 -6.56 -4.20
C VAL A 64 -62.49 -6.77 -2.70
N GLY A 65 -63.23 -5.85 -2.05
CA GLY A 65 -63.56 -5.96 -0.63
C GLY A 65 -62.31 -6.05 0.25
N ILE A 66 -61.18 -5.51 -0.22
CA ILE A 66 -59.95 -5.44 0.57
C ILE A 66 -60.23 -4.40 1.64
N ALA A 67 -60.73 -4.86 2.78
CA ALA A 67 -60.82 -4.06 3.98
C ALA A 67 -59.43 -3.43 4.18
N ALA A 68 -59.35 -2.10 4.05
CA ALA A 68 -58.15 -1.30 4.27
C ALA A 68 -57.80 -1.24 5.78
N GLY A 69 -57.93 -2.38 6.47
CA GLY A 69 -57.38 -2.58 7.79
C GLY A 69 -55.87 -2.79 7.69
N PRO A 70 -55.12 -2.48 8.75
CA PRO A 70 -53.70 -2.79 8.81
C PRO A 70 -53.50 -4.27 8.52
N CYS A 71 -52.68 -4.57 7.50
CA CYS A 71 -52.35 -5.94 7.15
C CYS A 71 -51.88 -6.70 8.40
N PRO A 72 -52.36 -7.93 8.65
CA PRO A 72 -51.86 -8.73 9.76
C PRO A 72 -50.34 -8.88 9.61
N PRO A 73 -49.58 -8.73 10.71
CA PRO A 73 -48.12 -8.79 10.65
C PRO A 73 -47.69 -10.14 10.08
N ASP A 74 -46.83 -10.11 9.05
CA ASP A 74 -46.34 -11.32 8.40
C ASP A 74 -45.56 -12.17 9.43
N PRO A 75 -45.97 -13.43 9.68
CA PRO A 75 -45.30 -14.31 10.64
C PRO A 75 -43.85 -14.62 10.27
N ARG A 76 -43.41 -14.31 9.04
CA ARG A 76 -42.03 -14.48 8.60
C ARG A 76 -41.15 -13.26 8.88
N THR A 77 -41.72 -12.12 9.26
CA THR A 77 -40.93 -10.93 9.61
C THR A 77 -40.28 -11.17 10.97
N PRO A 78 -38.94 -11.25 11.06
CA PRO A 78 -38.26 -11.46 12.34
C PRO A 78 -38.56 -10.28 13.26
N SER A 79 -38.90 -10.59 14.51
CA SER A 79 -39.20 -9.56 15.51
C SER A 79 -38.06 -8.54 15.61
N PRO A 80 -38.37 -7.28 15.95
CA PRO A 80 -37.34 -6.24 16.11
C PRO A 80 -36.20 -6.70 17.04
N THR A 81 -36.53 -7.47 18.09
CA THR A 81 -35.55 -8.05 19.03
C THR A 81 -34.56 -8.99 18.35
N ILE A 82 -35.00 -9.84 17.43
CA ILE A 82 -34.11 -10.74 16.65
C ILE A 82 -33.23 -9.93 15.69
N GLN A 83 -33.75 -8.85 15.11
CA GLN A 83 -32.96 -7.97 14.23
C GLN A 83 -31.85 -7.24 14.99
N TYR A 84 -32.14 -6.71 16.19
CA TYR A 84 -31.15 -6.07 17.04
C TYR A 84 -30.08 -7.06 17.54
N ALA A 85 -30.48 -8.28 17.93
CA ALA A 85 -29.53 -9.33 18.32
C ALA A 85 -28.57 -9.68 17.17
N LYS A 86 -29.08 -9.81 15.94
CA LYS A 86 -28.27 -10.12 14.75
C LYS A 86 -27.35 -8.98 14.33
N ALA A 87 -27.73 -7.73 14.57
CA ALA A 87 -26.86 -6.58 14.34
C ALA A 87 -25.70 -6.54 15.36
N GLY A 88 -25.99 -6.82 16.64
CA GLY A 88 -24.99 -6.87 17.71
C GLY A 88 -23.90 -7.90 17.47
N THR A 89 -24.23 -9.11 17.00
CA THR A 89 -23.24 -10.17 16.74
C THR A 89 -22.29 -9.83 15.60
N ARG A 90 -22.74 -9.10 14.58
CA ARG A 90 -21.86 -8.66 13.46
C ARG A 90 -20.83 -7.63 13.91
N VAL A 91 -21.22 -6.70 14.77
CA VAL A 91 -20.29 -5.68 15.30
C VAL A 91 -19.28 -6.33 16.24
N ALA A 92 -19.73 -7.18 17.16
CA ALA A 92 -18.85 -7.92 18.06
C ALA A 92 -17.81 -8.75 17.27
N GLY A 93 -18.25 -9.49 16.25
CA GLY A 93 -17.36 -10.28 15.40
C GLY A 93 -16.29 -9.43 14.69
N ARG A 94 -16.64 -8.23 14.20
CA ARG A 94 -15.67 -7.32 13.58
C ARG A 94 -14.64 -6.81 14.59
N VAL A 95 -15.06 -6.43 15.79
CA VAL A 95 -14.15 -5.96 16.84
C VAL A 95 -13.19 -7.08 17.27
N THR A 96 -13.70 -8.28 17.52
CA THR A 96 -12.87 -9.44 17.85
C THR A 96 -11.87 -9.74 16.74
N TRP A 97 -12.30 -9.71 15.47
CA TRP A 97 -11.39 -9.91 14.34
C TRP A 97 -10.28 -8.86 14.26
N TRP A 98 -10.60 -7.58 14.49
CA TRP A 98 -9.61 -6.51 14.53
C TRP A 98 -8.60 -6.68 15.67
N LEU A 99 -9.04 -7.09 16.85
CA LEU A 99 -8.15 -7.36 17.99
C LEU A 99 -7.21 -8.53 17.71
N VAL A 100 -7.72 -9.62 17.13
CA VAL A 100 -6.90 -10.78 16.75
C VAL A 100 -5.87 -10.39 15.68
N LYS A 101 -6.27 -9.62 14.67
CA LYS A 101 -5.35 -9.18 13.62
C LYS A 101 -4.28 -8.22 14.17
N GLY A 102 -4.67 -7.32 15.07
CA GLY A 102 -3.76 -6.40 15.75
C GLY A 102 -2.74 -7.13 16.63
N SER A 103 -3.18 -8.13 17.41
CA SER A 103 -2.27 -8.91 18.26
C SER A 103 -1.24 -9.70 17.44
N ILE A 104 -1.68 -10.36 16.36
CA ILE A 104 -0.79 -11.08 15.43
C ILE A 104 0.28 -10.13 14.86
N TYR A 105 -0.13 -8.93 14.44
CA TYR A 105 0.78 -7.95 13.86
C TYR A 105 1.83 -7.46 14.87
N VAL A 106 1.41 -7.15 16.09
CA VAL A 106 2.34 -6.74 17.17
C VAL A 106 3.30 -7.88 17.52
N THR A 107 2.80 -9.11 17.65
CA THR A 107 3.66 -10.28 17.92
C THR A 107 4.69 -10.49 16.81
N ALA A 108 4.31 -10.33 15.54
CA ALA A 108 5.24 -10.46 14.42
C ALA A 108 6.36 -9.41 14.45
N ILE A 109 6.05 -8.15 14.81
CA ILE A 109 7.05 -7.09 14.97
C ILE A 109 8.02 -7.45 16.10
N VAL A 110 7.50 -7.82 17.27
CA VAL A 110 8.35 -8.15 18.44
C VAL A 110 9.27 -9.33 18.13
N VAL A 111 8.75 -10.39 17.51
CA VAL A 111 9.55 -11.55 17.12
C VAL A 111 10.66 -11.15 16.14
N ARG A 112 10.35 -10.34 15.13
CA ARG A 112 11.32 -9.86 14.15
C ARG A 112 12.47 -9.09 14.82
N GLU A 113 12.15 -8.12 15.68
CA GLU A 113 13.16 -7.31 16.37
C GLU A 113 14.03 -8.16 17.31
N LEU A 114 13.42 -9.08 18.08
CA LEU A 114 14.17 -10.00 18.94
C LEU A 114 15.10 -10.91 18.12
N THR A 115 14.62 -11.46 16.99
CA THR A 115 15.47 -12.28 16.12
C THR A 115 16.62 -11.47 15.53
N SER A 116 16.41 -10.19 15.18
CA SER A 116 17.48 -9.32 14.68
C SER A 116 18.54 -9.07 15.75
N ALA A 117 18.12 -8.75 16.98
CA ALA A 117 19.03 -8.51 18.09
C ALA A 117 19.83 -9.77 18.47
N VAL A 118 19.17 -10.93 18.51
CA VAL A 118 19.84 -12.23 18.76
C VAL A 118 20.80 -12.56 17.63
N TRP A 119 20.42 -12.30 16.38
CA TRP A 119 21.29 -12.52 15.22
C TRP A 119 22.55 -11.66 15.31
N GLU A 120 22.42 -10.35 15.57
CA GLU A 120 23.56 -9.45 15.79
C GLU A 120 24.46 -9.92 16.93
N LEU A 121 23.89 -10.44 18.02
CA LEU A 121 24.68 -10.96 19.15
C LEU A 121 25.45 -12.24 18.79
N ILE A 122 24.89 -13.11 17.94
CA ILE A 122 25.52 -14.35 17.48
C ILE A 122 26.57 -14.06 16.40
N THR A 123 26.30 -13.15 15.47
CA THR A 123 27.17 -12.90 14.31
C THR A 123 28.23 -11.85 14.56
N ASN A 124 27.99 -10.87 15.45
CA ASN A 124 29.03 -9.92 15.86
C ASN A 124 29.94 -10.56 16.91
N LYS A 125 30.76 -11.53 16.50
CA LYS A 125 32.07 -11.65 17.13
C LYS A 125 32.79 -10.34 16.87
N PRO A 126 33.31 -9.62 17.90
CA PRO A 126 34.10 -8.43 17.66
C PRO A 126 35.25 -8.84 16.75
N ALA A 127 35.19 -8.42 15.49
CA ALA A 127 36.31 -8.59 14.59
C ALA A 127 37.50 -7.88 15.26
N PRO A 128 38.70 -8.50 15.30
CA PRO A 128 39.89 -7.80 15.75
C PRO A 128 40.00 -6.54 14.91
N GLN A 129 39.82 -5.38 15.54
CA GLN A 129 39.92 -4.11 14.86
C GLN A 129 41.34 -4.03 14.29
N PRO A 130 41.51 -4.05 12.96
CA PRO A 130 42.82 -3.78 12.41
C PRO A 130 43.13 -2.34 12.82
N GLN A 131 44.15 -2.18 13.66
CA GLN A 131 44.77 -0.89 13.92
C GLN A 131 45.43 -0.44 12.62
N LEU A 132 44.64 -0.04 11.62
CA LEU A 132 45.14 0.77 10.54
C LEU A 132 45.43 2.12 11.17
N GLU A 133 46.72 2.40 11.30
CA GLU A 133 47.28 3.70 11.57
C GLU A 133 46.65 4.69 10.59
N SER A 134 45.62 5.40 11.08
CA SER A 134 44.79 6.27 10.28
C SER A 134 45.60 7.49 9.93
N ALA A 135 45.97 7.61 8.66
CA ALA A 135 46.33 8.90 8.09
C ALA A 135 45.24 9.91 8.49
N PRO A 136 45.58 11.17 8.82
CA PRO A 136 44.61 12.15 9.26
C PRO A 136 43.57 12.38 8.15
N VAL A 137 42.45 11.67 8.24
CA VAL A 137 41.30 11.86 7.37
C VAL A 137 40.77 13.24 7.73
N GLN A 138 40.97 14.21 6.83
CA GLN A 138 40.34 15.51 7.02
C GLN A 138 38.83 15.27 7.17
N PRO A 139 38.20 15.85 8.20
CA PRO A 139 36.78 15.60 8.44
C PRO A 139 35.98 16.06 7.23
N MET A 140 35.31 15.11 6.56
CA MET A 140 34.48 15.42 5.41
C MET A 140 33.33 16.32 5.83
N ARG A 141 33.12 17.39 5.07
CA ARG A 141 32.03 18.33 5.29
C ARG A 141 30.71 17.76 4.78
N PRO A 142 29.56 18.01 5.44
CA PRO A 142 28.23 17.63 4.91
C PRO A 142 28.00 18.04 3.45
N SER A 143 28.46 19.21 3.03
CA SER A 143 28.35 19.65 1.63
C SER A 143 29.13 18.77 0.65
N ASP A 144 30.34 18.36 1.01
CA ASP A 144 31.18 17.46 0.21
C ASP A 144 30.61 16.03 0.20
N PHE A 145 30.08 15.57 1.33
CA PHE A 145 29.43 14.27 1.44
C PHE A 145 28.20 14.18 0.51
N LEU A 146 27.35 15.21 0.47
CA LEU A 146 26.20 15.26 -0.45
C LEU A 146 26.61 15.24 -1.93
N LEU A 147 27.71 15.91 -2.28
CA LEU A 147 28.27 15.84 -3.64
C LEU A 147 28.81 14.44 -3.94
N LYS A 148 29.53 13.83 -2.99
CA LYS A 148 30.04 12.46 -3.12
C LYS A 148 28.91 11.44 -3.25
N THR A 149 27.82 11.59 -2.52
CA THR A 149 26.61 10.77 -2.68
C THR A 149 26.02 10.93 -4.08
N SER A 150 25.98 12.16 -4.61
CA SER A 150 25.50 12.44 -5.98
C SER A 150 26.43 11.85 -7.07
N GLU A 151 27.74 11.86 -6.86
CA GLU A 151 28.71 11.21 -7.74
C GLU A 151 28.54 9.68 -7.69
N HIS A 152 28.49 9.11 -6.49
CA HIS A 152 28.34 7.66 -6.29
C HIS A 152 27.05 7.10 -6.90
N LEU A 153 25.94 7.83 -6.78
CA LEU A 153 24.69 7.49 -7.44
C LEU A 153 24.81 7.53 -8.97
N ARG A 154 25.56 8.48 -9.52
CA ARG A 154 25.76 8.57 -10.97
C ARG A 154 26.58 7.39 -11.50
N ASP A 155 27.57 6.95 -10.73
CA ASP A 155 28.47 5.86 -11.12
C ASP A 155 27.80 4.48 -10.98
N ARG A 156 26.95 4.30 -9.96
CA ARG A 156 26.30 3.02 -9.65
C ARG A 156 24.88 2.90 -10.22
N GLY A 157 24.27 4.00 -10.63
CA GLY A 157 22.86 4.10 -10.97
C GLY A 157 21.99 4.38 -9.74
N TRP A 158 20.79 4.91 -9.99
CA TRP A 158 19.79 5.21 -8.95
C TRP A 158 18.60 4.24 -9.00
N THR A 159 18.11 3.83 -7.82
CA THR A 159 16.90 3.01 -7.67
C THR A 159 16.02 3.48 -6.50
N GLN A 160 14.77 3.00 -6.47
CA GLN A 160 13.77 3.30 -5.45
C GLN A 160 13.40 2.05 -4.63
N PHE A 161 12.91 2.26 -3.41
CA PHE A 161 12.39 1.23 -2.49
C PHE A 161 13.39 0.15 -2.06
N ARG A 162 14.65 0.24 -2.51
CA ARG A 162 15.73 -0.70 -2.24
C ARG A 162 16.99 0.08 -1.87
N LEU A 163 17.75 -0.43 -0.90
CA LEU A 163 19.06 0.15 -0.58
C LEU A 163 20.03 -0.03 -1.74
N GLU A 164 20.06 -1.25 -2.30
CA GLU A 164 20.84 -1.62 -3.47
C GLU A 164 20.07 -2.69 -4.25
N ASP A 165 20.11 -2.62 -5.57
CA ASP A 165 19.71 -3.67 -6.49
C ASP A 165 20.67 -3.70 -7.70
N SER A 166 20.39 -4.56 -8.68
CA SER A 166 21.21 -4.66 -9.90
C SER A 166 21.16 -3.42 -10.80
N ARG A 167 20.23 -2.50 -10.57
CA ARG A 167 20.06 -1.25 -11.32
C ARG A 167 20.73 -0.06 -10.63
N GLY A 168 20.93 -0.13 -9.32
CA GLY A 168 21.70 0.87 -8.59
C GLY A 168 21.39 0.96 -7.10
N LEU A 169 21.59 2.16 -6.56
CA LEU A 169 21.46 2.48 -5.14
C LEU A 169 20.37 3.53 -4.93
N CYS A 170 19.64 3.47 -3.81
CA CYS A 170 18.91 4.65 -3.35
C CYS A 170 19.85 5.60 -2.61
N VAL A 171 19.37 6.81 -2.26
CA VAL A 171 20.19 7.80 -1.53
C VAL A 171 20.80 7.23 -0.24
N ILE A 172 20.00 6.56 0.60
CA ILE A 172 20.50 5.94 1.84
C ILE A 172 21.46 4.79 1.55
N GLY A 173 21.24 4.03 0.47
CA GLY A 173 22.16 2.97 0.05
C GLY A 173 23.53 3.52 -0.36
N ALA A 174 23.54 4.60 -1.14
CA ALA A 174 24.76 5.29 -1.53
C ALA A 174 25.51 5.85 -0.32
N GLU A 175 24.81 6.50 0.63
CA GLU A 175 25.41 6.98 1.88
C GLU A 175 26.02 5.85 2.71
N ARG A 176 25.32 4.71 2.83
CA ARG A 176 25.84 3.53 3.55
C ARG A 176 27.09 2.96 2.88
N SER A 177 27.14 2.92 1.54
CA SER A 177 28.33 2.51 0.80
C SER A 177 29.51 3.43 1.10
N LEU A 178 29.31 4.75 1.00
CA LEU A 178 30.37 5.73 1.27
C LEU A 178 30.89 5.68 2.71
N ILE A 179 30.01 5.42 3.69
CA ILE A 179 30.42 5.19 5.08
C ILE A 179 31.22 3.89 5.21
N GLY A 180 30.80 2.82 4.53
CA GLY A 180 31.54 1.55 4.50
C GLY A 180 32.93 1.68 3.89
N ASP A 181 33.07 2.57 2.90
CA ASP A 181 34.34 2.89 2.23
C ASP A 181 35.21 3.89 3.03
N GLY A 182 34.73 4.38 4.18
CA GLY A 182 35.45 5.33 5.04
C GLY A 182 35.50 6.77 4.51
N VAL A 183 34.69 7.10 3.49
CA VAL A 183 34.63 8.45 2.89
C VAL A 183 33.94 9.45 3.83
N GLY A 184 33.00 8.97 4.65
CA GLY A 184 32.31 9.78 5.65
C GLY A 184 31.91 8.96 6.87
N SER A 185 31.19 9.60 7.79
CA SER A 185 30.65 8.96 8.99
C SER A 185 29.13 9.04 9.01
N ARG A 186 28.50 8.20 9.86
CA ARG A 186 27.05 8.26 10.09
C ARG A 186 26.60 9.64 10.56
N GLU A 187 27.38 10.29 11.42
CA GLU A 187 27.10 11.64 11.90
C GLU A 187 27.15 12.69 10.77
N ILE A 188 28.09 12.58 9.82
CA ILE A 188 28.15 13.45 8.64
C ILE A 188 26.93 13.21 7.74
N ALA A 189 26.53 11.96 7.55
CA ALA A 189 25.34 11.62 6.77
C ALA A 189 24.05 12.15 7.42
N GLU A 190 23.93 12.05 8.74
CA GLU A 190 22.79 12.60 9.48
C GLU A 190 22.68 14.13 9.30
N ARG A 191 23.79 14.87 9.49
CA ARG A 191 23.83 16.32 9.22
C ARG A 191 23.54 16.66 7.77
N ALA A 192 24.17 15.97 6.82
CA ALA A 192 23.90 16.14 5.39
C ALA A 192 22.41 15.96 5.05
N ASN A 193 21.76 14.97 5.67
CA ASN A 193 20.35 14.69 5.47
C ASN A 193 19.43 15.76 6.03
N GLU A 194 19.81 16.50 7.06
CA GLU A 194 19.06 17.69 7.52
C GLU A 194 19.00 18.77 6.44
N HIS A 195 20.11 19.02 5.74
CA HIS A 195 20.13 19.94 4.60
C HIS A 195 19.28 19.45 3.43
N LEU A 196 19.33 18.14 3.14
CA LEU A 196 18.52 17.53 2.08
C LEU A 196 17.02 17.65 2.39
N LEU A 197 16.60 17.28 3.60
CA LEU A 197 15.20 17.36 4.04
C LEU A 197 14.66 18.79 4.00
N ALA A 198 15.48 19.78 4.36
CA ALA A 198 15.12 21.19 4.27
C ALA A 198 14.86 21.63 2.81
N VAL A 199 15.65 21.14 1.84
CA VAL A 199 15.47 21.45 0.41
C VAL A 199 14.22 20.78 -0.13
N VAL A 200 14.03 19.50 0.17
CA VAL A 200 12.97 18.69 -0.46
C VAL A 200 11.62 18.78 0.26
N ARG A 201 11.59 19.39 1.45
CA ARG A 201 10.42 19.50 2.34
C ARG A 201 9.77 18.14 2.62
N GLY A 202 10.60 17.12 2.79
CA GLY A 202 10.20 15.75 3.10
C GLY A 202 10.23 15.48 4.60
N TRP A 203 9.48 14.48 5.04
CA TRP A 203 9.55 13.99 6.43
C TRP A 203 10.80 13.14 6.66
N SER A 204 11.17 12.32 5.69
CA SER A 204 12.37 11.50 5.70
C SER A 204 12.92 11.30 4.29
N VAL A 205 14.23 11.05 4.19
CA VAL A 205 14.89 10.85 2.89
C VAL A 205 14.31 9.63 2.15
N PRO A 206 14.07 8.47 2.80
CA PRO A 206 13.37 7.36 2.16
C PRO A 206 11.99 7.76 1.62
N SER A 207 11.15 8.41 2.43
CA SER A 207 9.79 8.81 1.99
C SER A 207 9.77 9.76 0.79
N TRP A 208 10.84 10.56 0.64
CA TRP A 208 10.99 11.48 -0.48
C TRP A 208 11.61 10.82 -1.72
N ASN A 209 12.62 9.95 -1.52
CA ASN A 209 13.29 9.18 -2.58
C ASN A 209 12.30 8.21 -3.24
N ASP A 210 11.49 7.53 -2.43
CA ASP A 210 10.61 6.44 -2.83
C ASP A 210 9.23 6.91 -3.30
N ARG A 211 9.12 8.16 -3.76
CA ARG A 211 7.91 8.63 -4.45
C ARG A 211 7.89 8.09 -5.88
N LEU A 212 6.81 7.45 -6.31
CA LEU A 212 6.70 6.87 -7.66
C LEU A 212 6.97 7.85 -8.80
N SER A 213 6.74 9.15 -8.60
CA SER A 213 7.03 10.19 -9.60
C SER A 213 8.46 10.76 -9.53
N ARG A 214 9.30 10.26 -8.61
CA ARG A 214 10.68 10.70 -8.46
C ARG A 214 11.50 10.15 -9.61
N ARG A 215 12.41 10.99 -10.10
CA ARG A 215 13.38 10.64 -11.13
C ARG A 215 14.79 10.92 -10.63
N GLU A 216 15.77 10.27 -11.25
CA GLU A 216 17.19 10.39 -10.92
C GLU A 216 17.71 11.83 -11.07
N ASP A 217 17.32 12.55 -12.13
CA ASP A 217 17.69 13.96 -12.37
C ASP A 217 17.31 14.84 -11.17
N GLN A 218 16.11 14.66 -10.64
CA GLN A 218 15.60 15.37 -9.49
C GLN A 218 16.35 15.03 -8.20
N VAL A 219 16.82 13.78 -8.06
CA VAL A 219 17.61 13.36 -6.90
C VAL A 219 18.97 14.05 -6.92
N HIS A 220 19.66 14.05 -8.06
CA HIS A 220 20.93 14.76 -8.18
C HIS A 220 20.77 16.27 -8.00
N GLU A 221 19.71 16.87 -8.54
CA GLU A 221 19.42 18.29 -8.36
C GLU A 221 19.21 18.63 -6.87
N ALA A 222 18.40 17.83 -6.17
CA ALA A 222 18.17 18.01 -4.74
C ALA A 222 19.45 17.88 -3.91
N LEU A 223 20.31 16.88 -4.19
CA LEU A 223 21.60 16.70 -3.52
C LEU A 223 22.53 17.89 -3.75
N ARG A 224 22.60 18.42 -4.98
CA ARG A 224 23.42 19.61 -5.29
C ARG A 224 22.89 20.86 -4.60
N ALA A 225 21.57 21.05 -4.57
CA ALA A 225 20.93 22.16 -3.87
C ALA A 225 21.15 22.08 -2.35
N ALA A 226 21.05 20.88 -1.78
CA ALA A 226 21.34 20.62 -0.37
C ALA A 226 22.82 20.88 -0.04
N ALA A 227 23.75 20.48 -0.92
CA ALA A 227 25.16 20.79 -0.77
C ALA A 227 25.41 22.30 -0.83
N GLY A 228 24.73 23.03 -1.72
CA GLY A 228 24.78 24.50 -1.76
C GLY A 228 24.29 25.14 -0.46
N ARG A 229 23.19 24.63 0.11
CA ARG A 229 22.67 25.05 1.42
C ARG A 229 23.66 24.77 2.55
N ALA A 230 24.29 23.59 2.56
CA ALA A 230 25.31 23.22 3.54
C ALA A 230 26.50 24.18 3.49
N ARG A 231 27.04 24.46 2.30
CA ARG A 231 28.14 25.45 2.16
C ARG A 231 27.75 26.84 2.65
N ALA A 232 26.52 27.27 2.37
CA ALA A 232 26.02 28.56 2.84
C ALA A 232 25.91 28.63 4.38
N ALA A 233 25.77 27.47 5.06
CA ALA A 233 25.80 27.36 6.51
C ALA A 233 27.21 27.19 7.10
N GLY A 234 28.25 27.11 6.27
CA GLY A 234 29.62 26.80 6.71
C GLY A 234 29.92 25.31 6.87
N GLU A 235 29.02 24.44 6.37
CA GLU A 235 29.09 22.98 6.41
C GLU A 235 29.31 22.35 5.03
#